data_AF-A0A1Y4M7C8-F1
#
_entry.id   AF-A0A1Y4M7C8-F1
#
_cell.length_a   1.000
_cell.length_b   1.000
_cell.length_c   1.000
_cell.angle_alpha   90.00
_cell.angle_beta   90.00
_cell.angle_gamma   90.00
#
_symmetry.space_group_name_H-M   'P 1'
#
loop_
_entity.id
_entity.type
_entity.pdbx_description
1 polymer ?
#
loop_
_entity_poly.entity_id
_entity_poly.type
_entity_poly.pdbx_seq_one_letter_code
_entity_poly.pdbx_strand_id
1 'polypeptide(L)'
;MRKQWLMGLALSLVLLAGCSASNVVKTYESGQDNVMVTYQELKDGTWKCEDTVYQYRLELTGRERLAVEDSTFVVLSQREDVTFEEVFQGMISSILPTGPGDYRIVEMY
;
A
#
# COMPACT_ATOMS: atom_id res chain seq x y z
N MET A 1 -22.39 40.32 -40.52
CA MET A 1 -22.99 40.45 -39.17
C MET A 1 -24.46 40.05 -39.21
N ARG A 2 -24.79 38.81 -38.82
CA ARG A 2 -26.14 38.36 -38.47
C ARG A 2 -26.01 37.30 -37.38
N LYS A 3 -26.63 37.57 -36.23
CA LYS A 3 -26.63 36.75 -35.02
C LYS A 3 -27.69 35.67 -35.17
N GLN A 4 -27.33 34.40 -34.98
CA GLN A 4 -28.33 33.35 -34.74
C GLN A 4 -27.90 32.54 -33.52
N TRP A 5 -28.72 32.67 -32.49
CA TRP A 5 -28.63 32.00 -31.21
C TRP A 5 -29.48 30.74 -31.32
N LEU A 6 -28.89 29.55 -31.12
CA LEU A 6 -29.64 28.36 -30.71
C LEU A 6 -28.84 27.65 -29.64
N MET A 7 -29.43 27.66 -28.45
CA MET A 7 -29.03 26.91 -27.28
C MET A 7 -29.00 25.41 -27.55
N GLY A 8 -28.17 24.68 -26.79
CA GLY A 8 -28.47 23.31 -26.42
C GLY A 8 -27.49 22.27 -26.92
N LEU A 9 -26.37 22.12 -26.23
CA LEU A 9 -25.96 20.83 -25.70
C LEU A 9 -24.90 21.08 -24.62
N ALA A 10 -25.35 21.41 -23.41
CA ALA A 10 -24.54 21.14 -22.23
C ALA A 10 -24.46 19.62 -22.12
N LEU A 11 -23.59 19.02 -22.93
CA LEU A 11 -23.12 17.66 -22.70
C LEU A 11 -22.11 17.75 -21.56
N SER A 12 -22.64 18.11 -20.38
CA SER A 12 -22.07 17.67 -19.13
C SER A 12 -22.13 16.16 -19.18
N LEU A 13 -21.11 15.56 -19.78
CA LEU A 13 -20.60 14.29 -19.31
C LEU A 13 -20.22 14.56 -17.85
N VAL A 14 -21.22 14.38 -16.98
CA VAL A 14 -20.99 13.99 -15.61
C VAL A 14 -20.23 12.67 -15.76
N LEU A 15 -18.91 12.79 -15.89
CA LEU A 15 -17.99 11.70 -15.73
C LEU A 15 -18.24 11.22 -14.31
N LEU A 16 -19.03 10.16 -14.22
CA LEU A 16 -19.16 9.22 -13.13
C LEU A 16 -18.36 9.66 -11.89
N ALA A 17 -18.90 10.61 -11.13
CA ALA A 17 -18.61 10.68 -9.72
C ALA A 17 -19.36 9.50 -9.09
N GLY A 18 -18.92 8.29 -9.44
CA GLY A 18 -19.11 7.13 -8.61
C GLY A 18 -18.31 7.42 -7.35
N CYS A 19 -18.90 8.20 -6.44
CA CYS A 19 -18.53 8.20 -5.05
C CYS A 19 -18.90 6.80 -4.54
N SER A 20 -18.09 5.80 -4.87
CA SER A 20 -18.00 4.65 -4.00
C SER A 20 -17.52 5.23 -2.67
N ALA A 21 -18.30 5.04 -1.61
CA ALA A 21 -17.81 5.35 -0.28
C ALA A 21 -16.42 4.73 -0.17
N SER A 22 -15.37 5.55 0.01
CA SER A 22 -14.01 5.01 0.04
C SER A 22 -13.96 3.96 1.14
N ASN A 23 -13.59 2.72 0.77
CA ASN A 23 -13.34 1.65 1.73
C ASN A 23 -12.04 1.91 2.52
N VAL A 24 -11.32 2.99 2.20
CA VAL A 24 -10.08 3.40 2.85
C VAL A 24 -10.40 4.15 4.15
N VAL A 25 -9.82 3.67 5.25
CA VAL A 25 -9.78 4.33 6.57
C VAL A 25 -8.63 5.33 6.60
N LYS A 26 -7.44 4.89 6.16
CA LYS A 26 -6.22 5.70 6.20
C LYS A 26 -5.31 5.34 5.02
N THR A 27 -4.64 6.35 4.48
CA THR A 27 -3.58 6.18 3.48
C THR A 27 -2.25 6.57 4.11
N TYR A 28 -1.23 5.74 3.88
CA TYR A 28 0.16 5.95 4.24
C TYR A 28 0.91 6.25 2.93
N GLU A 29 1.39 7.47 2.76
CA GLU A 29 1.95 7.92 1.47
C GLU A 29 3.46 7.68 1.39
N SER A 30 3.94 7.16 0.26
CA SER A 30 5.37 6.98 0.01
C SER A 30 6.13 8.30 0.15
N GLY A 31 7.27 8.25 0.82
CA GLY A 31 8.11 9.43 1.07
C GLY A 31 7.66 10.27 2.27
N GLN A 32 6.59 9.88 2.96
CA GLN A 32 6.29 10.38 4.31
C GLN A 32 6.87 9.43 5.35
N ASP A 33 7.53 10.00 6.36
CA ASP A 33 8.17 9.25 7.45
C ASP A 33 9.06 8.11 6.91
N ASN A 34 8.78 6.88 7.33
CA ASN A 34 9.50 5.66 6.97
C ASN A 34 8.76 4.83 5.91
N VAL A 35 7.74 5.41 5.26
CA VAL A 35 6.91 4.73 4.27
C VAL A 35 7.63 4.64 2.93
N MET A 36 7.96 3.42 2.53
CA MET A 36 8.66 3.14 1.27
C MET A 36 7.70 3.10 0.08
N VAL A 37 6.50 2.56 0.26
CA VAL A 37 5.46 2.44 -0.78
C VAL A 37 4.11 2.84 -0.22
N THR A 38 3.28 3.54 -1.02
CA THR A 38 1.95 3.94 -0.59
C THR A 38 1.08 2.71 -0.32
N TYR A 39 0.47 2.65 0.86
CA TYR A 39 -0.45 1.60 1.26
C TYR A 39 -1.63 2.15 2.07
N GLN A 40 -2.69 1.36 2.21
CA GLN A 40 -3.98 1.79 2.74
C GLN A 40 -4.51 0.80 3.77
N GLU A 41 -5.10 1.33 4.83
CA GLU A 41 -5.93 0.59 5.78
C GLU A 41 -7.38 0.60 5.29
N LEU A 42 -8.03 -0.56 5.21
CA LEU A 42 -9.42 -0.69 4.77
C LEU A 42 -10.38 -0.87 5.95
N LYS A 43 -11.66 -0.54 5.75
CA LYS A 43 -12.67 -0.57 6.84
C LYS A 43 -12.97 -1.98 7.37
N ASP A 44 -12.70 -3.00 6.57
CA ASP A 44 -12.84 -4.40 6.96
C ASP A 44 -11.62 -4.95 7.75
N GLY A 45 -10.63 -4.09 8.03
CA GLY A 45 -9.42 -4.45 8.77
C GLY A 45 -8.31 -5.02 7.90
N THR A 46 -8.53 -5.16 6.60
CA THR A 46 -7.51 -5.57 5.63
C THR A 46 -6.67 -4.38 5.16
N TRP A 47 -5.57 -4.67 4.46
CA TRP A 47 -4.59 -3.67 4.04
C TRP A 47 -4.37 -3.74 2.55
N LYS A 48 -4.29 -2.61 1.86
CA LYS A 48 -4.10 -2.58 0.41
C LYS A 48 -2.79 -1.91 0.04
N CYS A 49 -2.00 -2.55 -0.82
CA CYS A 49 -0.85 -1.96 -1.48
C CYS A 49 -0.95 -2.27 -2.97
N GLU A 50 -0.83 -1.25 -3.82
CA GLU A 50 -1.06 -1.38 -5.27
C GLU A 50 -2.42 -2.04 -5.56
N ASP A 51 -2.46 -3.16 -6.30
CA ASP A 51 -3.67 -3.92 -6.63
C ASP A 51 -3.90 -5.14 -5.71
N THR A 52 -3.11 -5.29 -4.64
CA THR A 52 -3.19 -6.44 -3.73
C THR A 52 -3.77 -6.06 -2.38
N VAL A 53 -4.68 -6.89 -1.86
CA VAL A 53 -5.23 -6.78 -0.51
C VAL A 53 -4.62 -7.88 0.37
N TYR A 54 -4.15 -7.49 1.54
CA TYR A 54 -3.44 -8.27 2.52
C TYR A 54 -4.25 -8.40 3.80
N GLN A 55 -4.20 -9.57 4.44
CA GLN A 55 -4.94 -9.84 5.67
C GLN A 55 -4.32 -9.18 6.90
N TYR A 56 -2.99 -9.01 6.92
CA TYR A 56 -2.25 -8.57 8.10
C TYR A 56 -1.31 -7.40 7.77
N ARG A 57 -1.14 -6.49 8.75
CA ARG A 57 0.00 -5.57 8.86
C ARG A 57 0.81 -6.00 10.07
N LEU A 58 2.00 -6.49 9.84
CA LEU A 58 2.91 -7.03 10.86
C LEU A 58 4.05 -6.05 11.07
N GLU A 59 4.36 -5.76 12.33
CA GLU A 59 5.55 -5.01 12.73
C GLU A 59 6.56 -6.00 13.29
N LEU A 60 7.69 -6.12 12.61
CA LEU A 60 8.69 -7.15 12.83
C LEU A 60 9.99 -6.48 13.24
N THR A 61 10.36 -6.61 14.51
CA THR A 61 11.61 -6.08 15.05
C THR A 61 12.63 -7.21 15.21
N GLY A 62 13.85 -6.97 14.78
CA GLY A 62 14.94 -7.92 14.96
C GLY A 62 16.30 -7.27 14.74
N ARG A 63 17.35 -8.01 15.10
CA ARG A 63 18.73 -7.53 15.01
C ARG A 63 19.48 -8.30 13.95
N GLU A 64 20.00 -7.58 12.97
CA GLU A 64 20.89 -8.16 11.97
C GLU A 64 22.18 -8.65 12.63
N ARG A 65 22.79 -9.69 12.06
CA ARG A 65 24.05 -10.20 12.60
C ARG A 65 25.12 -9.11 12.49
N LEU A 66 25.70 -8.73 13.63
CA LEU A 66 26.70 -7.65 13.79
C LEU A 66 26.13 -6.21 13.85
N ALA A 67 24.81 -6.02 13.77
CA ALA A 67 24.21 -4.71 14.01
C ALA A 67 24.29 -4.32 15.49
N VAL A 68 24.51 -3.04 15.74
CA VAL A 68 24.53 -2.47 17.10
C VAL A 68 23.10 -2.26 17.63
N GLU A 69 22.19 -1.91 16.73
CA GLU A 69 20.79 -1.58 16.99
C GLU A 69 19.84 -2.54 16.26
N ASP A 70 18.59 -2.59 16.70
CA ASP A 70 17.55 -3.38 16.06
C ASP A 70 16.95 -2.60 14.89
N SER A 71 16.53 -3.31 13.85
CA SER A 71 15.75 -2.78 12.74
C SER A 71 14.29 -3.20 12.90
N THR A 72 13.36 -2.38 12.43
CA THR A 72 11.95 -2.76 12.36
C THR A 72 11.43 -2.70 10.93
N PHE A 73 10.79 -3.79 10.48
CA PHE A 73 10.08 -3.84 9.21
C PHE A 73 8.58 -3.84 9.46
N VAL A 74 7.85 -3.04 8.70
CA VAL A 74 6.39 -3.19 8.60
C VAL A 74 6.06 -3.86 7.29
N VAL A 75 5.29 -4.93 7.38
CA VAL A 75 5.03 -5.85 6.30
C VAL A 75 3.53 -6.12 6.18
N LEU A 76 2.99 -5.99 4.97
CA LEU A 76 1.65 -6.47 4.66
C LEU A 76 1.73 -7.94 4.27
N SER A 77 0.91 -8.83 4.84
CA SER A 77 1.00 -10.27 4.58
C SER A 77 -0.35 -11.00 4.54
N GLN A 78 -0.37 -12.13 3.84
CA GLN A 78 -1.42 -13.15 3.85
C GLN A 78 -1.32 -14.12 5.03
N ARG A 79 -0.17 -14.17 5.71
CA ARG A 79 0.15 -15.07 6.82
C ARG A 79 0.51 -14.25 8.06
N GLU A 80 0.09 -14.71 9.24
CA GLU A 80 0.38 -14.03 10.51
C GLU A 80 1.74 -14.42 11.11
N ASP A 81 2.34 -15.51 10.63
CA ASP A 81 3.56 -16.13 11.14
C ASP A 81 4.80 -15.79 10.30
N VAL A 82 4.78 -14.66 9.58
CA VAL A 82 5.97 -14.09 8.92
C VAL A 82 6.94 -13.57 9.99
N THR A 83 8.23 -13.87 9.83
CA THR A 83 9.26 -13.52 10.82
C THR A 83 10.24 -12.45 10.30
N PHE A 84 10.91 -11.75 11.21
CA PHE A 84 11.96 -10.79 10.86
C PHE A 84 13.07 -11.43 10.01
N GLU A 85 13.56 -12.61 10.41
CA GLU A 85 14.64 -13.31 9.71
C GLU A 85 14.24 -13.66 8.27
N GLU A 86 13.01 -14.15 8.07
CA GLU A 86 12.48 -14.45 6.74
C GLU A 86 12.47 -13.21 5.83
N VAL A 87 11.97 -12.09 6.34
CA VAL A 87 11.89 -10.82 5.60
C VAL A 87 13.29 -10.27 5.32
N PHE A 88 14.18 -10.32 6.31
CA PHE A 88 15.55 -9.84 6.18
C PHE A 88 16.36 -10.64 5.15
N GLN A 89 16.26 -11.98 5.18
CA GLN A 89 16.89 -12.85 4.19
C GLN A 89 16.33 -12.63 2.79
N GLY A 90 15.00 -12.46 2.68
CA GLY A 90 14.34 -12.10 1.43
C GLY A 90 14.92 -10.81 0.84
N MET A 91 15.02 -9.76 1.65
CA MET A 91 15.59 -8.47 1.25
C MET A 91 17.04 -8.58 0.75
N ILE A 92 17.92 -9.28 1.48
CA ILE A 92 19.35 -9.40 1.11
C ILE A 92 19.53 -10.21 -0.18
N SER A 93 18.71 -11.24 -0.39
CA SER A 93 18.89 -12.14 -1.52
C SER A 93 18.68 -11.48 -2.90
N SER A 94 18.21 -10.23 -2.96
CA SER A 94 17.78 -9.52 -4.19
C SER A 94 16.75 -10.30 -5.01
N ILE A 95 16.24 -11.40 -4.45
CA ILE A 95 14.98 -12.00 -4.82
C ILE A 95 13.99 -10.98 -4.27
N LEU A 96 13.51 -10.08 -5.13
CA LEU A 96 12.18 -9.48 -4.94
C LEU A 96 11.28 -10.57 -4.31
N PRO A 97 10.36 -10.29 -3.39
CA PRO A 97 9.34 -11.27 -3.04
C PRO A 97 8.48 -11.53 -4.29
N THR A 98 9.02 -12.39 -5.16
CA THR A 98 8.50 -13.07 -6.32
C THR A 98 8.58 -14.57 -6.02
N GLY A 99 8.45 -14.94 -4.74
CA GLY A 99 7.57 -16.05 -4.38
C GLY A 99 6.12 -15.56 -4.46
N PRO A 100 5.09 -16.41 -4.28
CA PRO A 100 3.70 -15.96 -4.32
C PRO A 100 3.54 -14.73 -3.42
N GLY A 101 2.66 -13.80 -3.80
CA GLY A 101 2.45 -12.48 -3.16
C GLY A 101 1.97 -12.56 -1.70
N ASP A 102 2.75 -13.22 -0.87
CA ASP A 102 2.44 -13.58 0.51
C ASP A 102 2.79 -12.44 1.44
N TYR A 103 3.76 -11.59 1.09
CA TYR A 103 4.00 -10.35 1.81
C TYR A 103 4.71 -9.23 1.02
N ARG A 104 4.54 -7.99 1.48
CA ARG A 104 5.17 -6.76 0.95
C ARG A 104 5.69 -5.89 2.10
N ILE A 105 6.99 -5.57 2.07
CA ILE A 105 7.57 -4.56 2.99
C ILE A 105 7.05 -3.18 2.58
N VAL A 106 6.52 -2.44 3.54
CA VAL A 106 5.92 -1.11 3.32
C VAL A 106 6.59 0.01 4.12
N GLU A 107 7.20 -0.30 5.26
CA GLU A 107 7.96 0.67 6.08
C GLU A 107 9.21 0.01 6.68
N MET A 108 10.24 0.82 6.95
CA MET A 108 11.51 0.38 7.55
C MET A 108 12.04 1.45 8.52
N TYR A 109 12.36 1.04 9.75
CA TYR A 109 12.86 1.88 10.85
C TYR A 109 14.23 1.40 11.31
#